data_AF-A0A972W1K7-F1
#
_entry.id   AF-A0A972W1K7-F1
#
_cell.length_a   1.000
_cell.length_b   1.000
_cell.length_c   1.000
_cell.angle_alpha   90.00
_cell.angle_beta   90.00
_cell.angle_gamma   90.00
#
_symmetry.space_group_name_H-M   'P 1'
#
loop_
_entity.id
_entity.type
_entity.pdbx_description
1 polymer ?
#
loop_
_entity_poly.entity_id
_entity_poly.type
_entity_poly.pdbx_seq_one_letter_code
_entity_poly.pdbx_strand_id
1 'polypeptide(L)' 'MKKIQMVDLLGQYDKIQEQLDSKILEVVKSGAYINGPEVHNFQKELEDYLNVKHVIPCANGTDALQIAMMALDLKPGDEV' A
#
# COMPACT_ATOMS: atom_id res chain seq x y z
N MET A 1 -26.79 9.59 19.42
CA MET A 1 -26.65 9.58 17.95
C MET A 1 -25.18 9.34 17.62
N LYS A 2 -24.84 8.43 16.72
CA LYS A 2 -23.46 8.33 16.22
C LYS A 2 -23.13 9.62 15.44
N LYS A 3 -21.97 10.22 15.70
CA LYS A 3 -21.50 11.41 14.97
C LYS A 3 -21.17 11.01 13.53
N ILE A 4 -21.83 11.62 12.54
CA ILE A 4 -21.57 11.35 11.12
C ILE A 4 -20.20 11.91 10.76
N GLN A 5 -19.28 11.04 10.35
CA GLN A 5 -17.96 11.41 9.86
C GLN A 5 -17.99 11.52 8.34
N MET A 6 -17.10 12.34 7.77
CA MET A 6 -16.88 12.39 6.32
C MET A 6 -16.36 11.04 5.80
N VAL A 7 -15.51 10.36 6.58
CA VAL A 7 -15.03 8.99 6.32
C VAL A 7 -15.02 8.22 7.64
N ASP A 8 -15.72 7.09 7.71
CA ASP A 8 -15.86 6.27 8.93
C ASP A 8 -14.82 5.13 8.96
N LEU A 9 -13.59 5.46 9.39
CA LEU A 9 -12.52 4.47 9.52
C LEU A 9 -12.71 3.53 10.73
N LEU A 10 -13.38 4.00 11.79
CA LEU A 10 -13.67 3.17 12.96
C LEU A 10 -14.65 2.07 12.60
N GLY A 11 -15.75 2.41 11.93
CA GLY A 11 -16.72 1.42 11.45
C GLY A 11 -16.16 0.47 10.39
N GLN A 12 -15.11 0.86 9.65
CA GLN A 12 -14.38 -0.05 8.78
C GLN A 12 -13.50 -1.01 9.58
N TYR A 13 -12.71 -0.49 10.53
CA TYR A 13 -11.85 -1.29 11.40
C TYR A 13 -12.65 -2.32 12.18
N ASP A 14 -13.76 -1.93 12.82
CA ASP A 14 -14.62 -2.81 13.62
C ASP A 14 -15.09 -4.05 12.83
N LYS A 15 -15.26 -3.92 11.49
CA LYS A 15 -15.71 -5.03 10.62
C LYS A 15 -14.61 -6.03 10.28
N ILE A 16 -13.35 -5.61 10.33
CA ILE A 16 -12.18 -6.42 9.94
C ILE A 16 -11.19 -6.64 11.09
N GLN A 17 -11.58 -6.23 12.31
CA GLN A 17 -10.69 -6.14 13.48
C GLN A 17 -9.93 -7.44 13.74
N GLU A 18 -10.63 -8.57 13.85
CA GLU A 18 -9.99 -9.85 14.19
C GLU A 18 -8.89 -10.24 13.20
N GLN A 19 -9.15 -10.03 11.90
CA GLN A 19 -8.20 -10.36 10.84
C GLN A 19 -7.00 -9.40 10.86
N LEU A 20 -7.27 -8.10 11.01
CA LEU A 20 -6.24 -7.07 11.01
C LEU A 20 -5.32 -7.19 12.23
N ASP A 21 -5.89 -7.34 13.43
CA ASP A 21 -5.14 -7.47 14.68
C ASP A 21 -4.25 -8.72 14.67
N SER A 22 -4.76 -9.86 14.15
CA SER A 22 -3.96 -11.09 13.99
C SER A 22 -2.75 -10.84 13.10
N LYS A 23 -2.96 -10.21 11.93
CA LYS A 23 -1.90 -9.96 10.96
C LYS A 23 -0.85 -8.98 11.46
N ILE A 24 -1.26 -7.92 12.17
CA ILE A 24 -0.33 -6.99 12.82
C ILE A 24 0.55 -7.75 13.82
N LEU A 25 -0.05 -8.60 14.66
CA LEU A 25 0.69 -9.36 15.67
C LEU A 25 1.65 -10.39 15.04
N GLU A 26 1.25 -11.02 13.92
CA GLU A 26 2.12 -11.91 13.14
C GLU A 26 3.37 -11.18 12.63
N VAL A 27 3.21 -9.99 12.04
CA VAL A 27 4.35 -9.18 11.58
C VAL A 27 5.26 -8.81 12.74
N VAL A 28 4.71 -8.35 13.87
CA VAL A 28 5.49 -8.01 15.07
C VAL A 28 6.28 -9.23 15.58
N LYS A 29 5.66 -10.41 15.64
CA LYS A 29 6.33 -11.65 16.07
C LYS A 29 7.42 -12.09 15.10
N SER A 30 7.23 -11.85 13.79
CA SER A 30 8.23 -12.20 12.77
C SER A 30 9.45 -11.28 12.78
N GLY A 31 9.30 -10.03 13.24
CA GLY A 31 10.34 -9.00 13.15
C GLY A 31 10.62 -8.49 11.73
N ALA A 32 9.88 -8.96 10.71
CA ALA A 32 10.08 -8.60 9.31
C ALA A 32 9.37 -7.28 8.95
N TYR A 33 9.84 -6.17 9.54
CA TYR A 33 9.19 -4.86 9.42
C TYR A 33 9.39 -4.16 8.07
N ILE A 34 10.52 -4.44 7.39
CA ILE A 34 10.89 -3.76 6.14
C ILE A 34 10.99 -4.80 5.04
N ASN A 35 10.24 -4.60 3.97
CA ASN A 35 10.22 -5.44 2.77
C ASN A 35 10.06 -6.95 3.09
N GLY A 36 9.19 -7.26 4.05
CA GLY A 36 8.90 -8.63 4.47
C GLY A 36 7.89 -9.35 3.57
N PRO A 37 7.51 -10.60 3.91
CA PRO A 37 6.60 -11.42 3.12
C PRO A 37 5.28 -10.75 2.78
N GLU A 38 4.69 -10.00 3.72
CA GLU A 38 3.42 -9.30 3.51
C GLU A 38 3.50 -8.24 2.39
N VAL A 39 4.67 -7.59 2.20
CA VAL A 39 4.88 -6.63 1.09
C VAL A 39 4.89 -7.36 -0.25
N HIS A 40 5.54 -8.53 -0.32
CA HIS A 40 5.59 -9.34 -1.54
C HIS A 40 4.23 -9.97 -1.88
N ASN A 41 3.48 -10.41 -0.86
CA ASN A 41 2.13 -10.92 -1.05
C ASN A 41 1.21 -9.82 -1.58
N PHE A 42 1.24 -8.63 -0.95
CA PHE A 42 0.46 -7.48 -1.43
C PHE A 42 0.82 -7.10 -2.87
N GLN A 43 2.11 -7.09 -3.21
CA GLN A 43 2.54 -6.85 -4.59
C GLN A 43 1.88 -7.83 -5.56
N LYS A 44 1.94 -9.13 -5.25
CA LYS A 44 1.40 -10.18 -6.11
C LYS A 44 -0.12 -10.10 -6.25
N GLU A 45 -0.82 -9.90 -5.12
CA GLU A 45 -2.26 -9.72 -5.09
C GLU A 45 -2.70 -8.51 -5.92
N LEU A 46 -1.93 -7.41 -5.87
CA LEU A 46 -2.25 -6.20 -6.62
C LEU A 46 -1.93 -6.33 -8.11
N GLU A 47 -0.87 -7.06 -8.48
CA GLU A 47 -0.59 -7.45 -9.88
C GLU A 47 -1.78 -8.19 -10.48
N ASP A 48 -2.29 -9.19 -9.74
CA ASP A 48 -3.41 -10.01 -10.17
C ASP A 48 -4.72 -9.20 -10.20
N TYR A 49 -4.98 -8.36 -9.19
CA TYR A 49 -6.17 -7.51 -9.11
C TYR A 49 -6.25 -6.48 -10.25
N LEU A 50 -5.12 -5.84 -10.61
CA LEU A 50 -5.05 -4.84 -11.67
C LEU A 50 -4.86 -5.47 -13.07
N ASN A 51 -4.61 -6.78 -13.14
CA ASN A 51 -4.24 -7.49 -14.37
C ASN A 51 -3.03 -6.86 -15.08
N VAL A 52 -1.98 -6.58 -14.31
CA VAL A 52 -0.70 -6.03 -14.80
C VAL A 52 0.44 -6.99 -14.51
N LYS A 53 1.53 -6.85 -15.28
CA LYS A 53 2.70 -7.73 -15.11
C LYS A 53 3.50 -7.43 -13.85
N HIS A 54 3.52 -6.16 -13.41
CA HIS A 54 4.39 -5.70 -12.33
C HIS A 54 3.69 -4.66 -11.46
N VAL A 55 3.81 -4.82 -10.15
CA VAL A 55 3.56 -3.78 -9.14
C VAL A 55 4.86 -3.55 -8.39
N ILE A 56 5.16 -2.29 -8.07
CA ILE A 56 6.34 -1.92 -7.28
C ILE A 56 5.83 -1.11 -6.08
N PRO A 57 5.75 -1.70 -4.88
CA PRO A 57 5.33 -0.98 -3.69
C PRO A 57 6.33 0.13 -3.33
N CYS A 58 5.81 1.32 -3.00
CA CYS A 58 6.59 2.46 -2.53
C CYS A 58 5.88 3.14 -1.35
N ALA A 59 6.52 4.15 -0.74
CA ALA A 59 6.05 4.71 0.53
C ALA A 59 4.73 5.49 0.41
N ASN A 60 4.50 6.18 -0.71
CA ASN A 60 3.31 6.98 -0.95
C ASN A 60 3.09 7.25 -2.46
N GLY A 61 1.98 7.90 -2.81
CA GLY A 61 1.63 8.20 -4.20
C GLY A 61 2.49 9.28 -4.87
N THR A 62 3.03 10.25 -4.12
CA THR A 62 3.96 11.25 -4.66
C THR A 62 5.28 10.59 -5.05
N ASP A 63 5.82 9.72 -4.19
CA ASP A 63 7.01 8.93 -4.49
C ASP A 63 6.78 8.04 -5.71
N ALA A 64 5.59 7.44 -5.85
CA ALA A 64 5.25 6.61 -7.01
C ALA A 64 5.39 7.38 -8.33
N LEU A 65 4.82 8.59 -8.40
CA LEU A 65 4.92 9.46 -9.57
C LEU A 65 6.36 9.91 -9.81
N GLN A 66 7.07 10.28 -8.75
CA GLN A 66 8.47 10.71 -8.85
C GLN A 66 9.36 9.59 -9.39
N ILE A 67 9.24 8.37 -8.85
CA ILE A 67 10.00 7.20 -9.30
C ILE A 67 9.69 6.89 -10.77
N ALA A 68 8.43 6.96 -11.19
CA ALA A 68 8.04 6.75 -12.58
C ALA A 68 8.71 7.78 -13.50
N MET A 69 8.69 9.07 -13.14
CA MET A 69 9.35 10.13 -13.90
C MET A 69 10.88 9.98 -13.92
N MET A 70 11.50 9.60 -12.80
CA MET A 70 12.93 9.31 -12.73
C MET A 70 13.31 8.13 -13.64
N ALA A 71 12.48 7.09 -13.72
CA ALA A 71 12.71 5.94 -14.59
C ALA A 71 12.60 6.28 -16.08
N LEU A 72 11.83 7.32 -16.44
CA LEU A 72 11.76 7.87 -17.79
C LEU A 72 12.94 8.78 -18.14
N ASP A 73 13.79 9.12 -17.17
CA ASP A 73 14.98 9.97 -17.31
C ASP A 73 14.72 11.39 -17.88
N LEU A 74 13.58 11.99 -17.47
CA LEU A 74 13.19 13.34 -17.87
C LEU A 74 14.25 14.39 -17.53
N LYS A 75 14.44 15.36 -18.43
CA LYS A 75 15.40 16.45 -18.32
C LYS A 75 14.70 17.81 -18.17
N PRO A 76 15.41 18.82 -17.62
CA PRO A 76 14.89 20.19 -17.62
C PRO A 76 14.54 20.64 -19.03
N GLY A 77 13.29 21.06 -19.22
CA GLY A 77 12.74 21.43 -20.52
C GLY A 77 11.79 20.40 -21.13
N ASP A 78 11.74 19.17 -20.59
CA ASP A 78 10.76 18.17 -20.99
C ASP A 78 9.36 18.49 -20.44
N GLU A 79 8.33 18.08 -21.19
CA GLU A 79 6.92 18.20 -20.82
C GLU A 79 6.32 16.82 -20.53
N VAL A 80 5.36 16.76 -19.61
CA VAL A 80 4.64 15.55 -19.17
C VAL A 80 3.14 15.75 -19.33
#